data_AF-A0A8B7WHG8-F1
#
_entry.id   AF-A0A8B7WHG8-F1
#
_cell.length_a   1.000
_cell.length_b   1.000
_cell.length_c   1.000
_cell.angle_alpha   90.00
_cell.angle_beta   90.00
_cell.angle_gamma   90.00
#
_symmetry.space_group_name_H-M   'P 1'
#
loop_
_entity.id
_entity.type
_entity.pdbx_description
1 polymer ?
#
loop_
_entity_poly.entity_id
_entity_poly.type
_entity_poly.pdbx_seq_one_letter_code
_entity_poly.pdbx_strand_id
1 'polypeptide(L)'
;MNDYQLEEHPETKEKFFKRYAPRKGDKIYKEYKKFFFYSDAYRPLKFACEAIIEQYEEEIFSLIAQEARYLADKLCSEKSDLCGTSANHTEL
;
A
#
# COMPACT_ATOMS: atom_id res chain seq x y z
N MET A 1 -9.89 -4.75 10.47
CA MET A 1 -9.99 -3.60 9.56
C MET A 1 -10.52 -4.17 8.25
N ASN A 2 -11.83 -4.14 8.05
CA ASN A 2 -12.51 -4.90 6.99
C ASN A 2 -12.84 -4.00 5.80
N ASP A 3 -12.02 -2.99 5.58
CA ASP A 3 -12.33 -1.90 4.65
C ASP A 3 -11.63 -2.02 3.31
N TYR A 4 -10.82 -3.05 3.08
CA TYR A 4 -9.95 -3.15 1.91
C TYR A 4 -10.30 -4.37 1.05
N GLN A 5 -10.44 -4.17 -0.26
CA GLN A 5 -10.67 -5.23 -1.25
C GLN A 5 -9.51 -5.28 -2.24
N LEU A 6 -9.01 -6.48 -2.57
CA LEU A 6 -8.09 -6.66 -3.70
C LEU A 6 -8.88 -6.58 -5.01
N GLU A 7 -8.51 -5.63 -5.84
CA GLU A 7 -9.05 -5.44 -7.20
C GLU A 7 -7.91 -5.55 -8.21
N GLU A 8 -8.26 -5.83 -9.47
CA GLU A 8 -7.31 -5.96 -10.56
C GLU A 8 -7.73 -4.99 -11.68
N HIS A 9 -6.79 -4.16 -12.14
CA HIS A 9 -7.06 -3.19 -13.18
C HIS A 9 -7.42 -3.94 -14.48
N PRO A 10 -8.55 -3.61 -15.14
CA PRO A 10 -9.05 -4.42 -16.26
C PRO A 10 -8.08 -4.49 -17.44
N GLU A 11 -7.33 -3.41 -17.67
CA GLU A 11 -6.40 -3.25 -18.79
C GLU A 11 -4.98 -3.70 -18.46
N THR A 12 -4.41 -3.21 -17.36
CA THR A 12 -2.99 -3.45 -17.00
C THR A 12 -2.77 -4.75 -16.23
N LYS A 13 -3.85 -5.40 -15.75
CA LYS A 13 -3.79 -6.57 -14.85
C LYS A 13 -3.04 -6.29 -13.53
N GLU A 14 -2.83 -5.02 -13.22
CA GLU A 14 -2.17 -4.59 -12.00
C GLU A 14 -3.11 -4.78 -10.81
N LYS A 15 -2.58 -5.35 -9.72
CA LYS A 15 -3.34 -5.65 -8.51
C LYS A 15 -3.21 -4.49 -7.52
N PHE A 16 -4.33 -3.98 -7.03
CA PHE A 16 -4.34 -2.90 -6.03
C PHE A 16 -5.38 -3.15 -4.95
N PHE A 17 -5.13 -2.60 -3.76
CA PHE A 17 -6.06 -2.66 -2.64
C PHE A 17 -6.91 -1.39 -2.59
N LYS A 18 -8.23 -1.53 -2.78
CA LYS A 18 -9.18 -0.43 -2.70
C LYS A 18 -9.82 -0.38 -1.33
N ARG A 19 -9.76 0.78 -0.68
CA ARG A 19 -10.44 1.03 0.58
C ARG A 19 -11.87 1.51 0.33
N TYR A 20 -12.83 0.84 0.95
CA TYR A 20 -14.21 1.25 1.03
C TYR A 20 -14.50 1.72 2.46
N ALA A 21 -14.98 2.95 2.61
CA ALA A 21 -15.31 3.52 3.93
C ALA A 21 -16.58 4.36 3.85
N PRO A 22 -17.73 3.76 3.49
CA PRO A 22 -18.99 4.50 3.38
C PRO A 22 -19.47 4.98 4.74
N ARG A 23 -20.04 6.19 4.77
CA ARG A 23 -20.57 6.82 5.98
C ARG A 23 -21.99 6.32 6.26
N LYS A 24 -22.40 6.41 7.53
CA LYS A 24 -23.74 6.03 8.00
C LYS A 24 -24.78 7.02 7.43
N GLY A 25 -25.21 6.79 6.20
CA GLY A 25 -26.07 7.69 5.42
C GLY A 25 -25.96 7.44 3.91
N ASP A 26 -24.84 6.87 3.46
CA ASP A 26 -24.64 6.56 2.05
C ASP A 26 -25.55 5.40 1.63
N LYS A 27 -26.11 5.49 0.40
CA LYS A 27 -26.98 4.43 -0.15
C LYS A 27 -26.28 3.06 -0.16
N ILE A 28 -24.98 3.06 -0.46
CA ILE A 28 -24.13 1.88 -0.51
C ILE A 28 -23.83 1.29 0.87
N TYR A 29 -24.05 2.02 1.98
CA TYR A 29 -23.70 1.58 3.34
C TYR A 29 -24.36 0.24 3.73
N LYS A 30 -25.59 -0.02 3.27
CA LYS A 30 -26.32 -1.27 3.54
C LYS A 30 -25.80 -2.45 2.73
N GLU A 31 -25.36 -2.21 1.51
CA GLU A 31 -24.75 -3.23 0.64
C GLU A 31 -23.32 -3.53 1.10
N TYR A 32 -22.57 -2.47 1.44
CA TYR A 32 -21.22 -2.53 1.97
C TYR A 32 -21.07 -3.45 3.17
N LYS A 33 -22.01 -3.39 4.13
CA LYS A 33 -22.03 -4.30 5.30
C LYS A 33 -22.17 -5.79 4.96
N LYS A 34 -22.68 -6.14 3.77
CA LYS A 34 -22.85 -7.53 3.33
C LYS A 34 -21.56 -8.12 2.76
N PHE A 35 -20.65 -7.27 2.30
CA PHE A 35 -19.35 -7.70 1.80
C PHE A 35 -18.42 -7.93 3.00
N PHE A 36 -18.13 -9.20 3.28
CA PHE A 36 -17.04 -9.59 4.19
C PHE A 36 -15.73 -9.48 3.41
N PHE A 37 -15.07 -8.33 3.53
CA PHE A 37 -13.75 -8.15 2.95
C PHE A 37 -12.75 -8.97 3.76
N TYR A 38 -12.12 -9.95 3.10
CA TYR A 38 -11.21 -10.92 3.70
C TYR A 38 -10.19 -10.23 4.61
N SER A 39 -10.30 -10.49 5.92
CA SER A 39 -9.27 -10.21 6.93
C SER A 39 -7.90 -10.82 6.58
N ASP A 40 -7.88 -11.74 5.62
CA ASP A 40 -6.70 -12.45 5.18
C ASP A 40 -5.83 -11.64 4.24
N ALA A 41 -6.31 -10.58 3.61
CA ALA A 41 -5.46 -9.64 2.88
C ALA A 41 -4.48 -8.90 3.81
N TYR A 42 -4.88 -8.67 5.07
CA TYR A 42 -4.01 -8.04 6.05
C TYR A 42 -2.87 -8.97 6.48
N ARG A 43 -3.05 -10.29 6.42
CA ARG A 43 -2.01 -11.24 6.86
C ARG A 43 -0.74 -11.10 5.99
N PRO A 44 -0.77 -11.21 4.65
CA PRO A 44 0.39 -10.95 3.81
C PRO A 44 0.94 -9.53 3.95
N LEU A 45 0.09 -8.51 4.07
CA LEU A 45 0.54 -7.13 4.24
C LEU A 45 1.29 -6.92 5.56
N LYS A 46 0.80 -7.54 6.65
CA LYS A 46 1.47 -7.52 7.95
C LYS A 46 2.86 -8.16 7.84
N PHE A 47 2.93 -9.37 7.28
CA PHE A 47 4.21 -10.07 7.11
C PHE A 47 5.17 -9.31 6.19
N ALA A 48 4.66 -8.70 5.11
CA ALA A 48 5.47 -7.87 4.23
C ALA A 48 6.01 -6.62 4.96
N CYS A 49 5.17 -5.96 5.76
CA CYS A 49 5.59 -4.80 6.56
C CYS A 49 6.64 -5.20 7.60
N GLU A 50 6.43 -6.30 8.32
CA GLU A 50 7.40 -6.85 9.28
C GLU A 50 8.73 -7.18 8.58
N ALA A 51 8.69 -7.81 7.40
CA ALA A 51 9.88 -8.13 6.62
C ALA A 51 10.61 -6.89 6.10
N ILE A 52 9.89 -5.84 5.67
CA ILE A 52 10.50 -4.57 5.24
C ILE A 52 11.20 -3.89 6.41
N ILE A 53 10.57 -3.86 7.59
CA ILE A 53 11.19 -3.27 8.78
C ILE A 53 12.45 -4.05 9.17
N GLU A 54 12.38 -5.38 9.18
CA GLU A 54 13.52 -6.24 9.57
C GLU A 54 14.68 -6.14 8.58
N GLN A 55 14.40 -6.09 7.27
CA GLN A 55 15.45 -6.06 6.24
C GLN A 55 16.07 -4.68 6.03
N TYR A 56 15.30 -3.61 6.23
CA TYR A 56 15.71 -2.24 5.89
C TYR A 56 15.72 -1.30 7.11
N GLU A 57 15.92 -1.84 8.32
CA GLU A 57 15.88 -1.09 9.58
C GLU A 57 16.83 0.12 9.56
N GLU A 58 18.08 -0.10 9.14
CA GLU A 58 19.13 0.93 9.10
C GLU A 58 18.84 2.01 8.04
N GLU A 59 18.36 1.61 6.86
CA GLU A 59 17.96 2.54 5.81
C GLU A 59 16.75 3.39 6.23
N ILE A 60 15.77 2.78 6.90
CA ILE A 60 14.61 3.47 7.46
C ILE A 60 15.07 4.51 8.49
N PHE A 61 15.94 4.14 9.44
CA PHE A 61 16.46 5.10 10.41
C PHE A 61 17.25 6.23 9.76
N SER A 62 18.09 5.91 8.77
CA SER A 62 18.87 6.90 8.03
C SER A 62 17.97 7.91 7.30
N LEU A 63 16.92 7.43 6.64
CA LEU A 63 15.97 8.30 5.93
C LEU A 63 15.12 9.15 6.89
N ILE A 64 14.74 8.59 8.04
CA ILE A 64 14.03 9.34 9.10
C ILE A 64 14.93 10.44 9.68
N ALA A 65 16.19 10.12 9.98
CA ALA A 65 17.16 11.09 10.51
C ALA A 65 17.47 12.22 9.52
N GLN A 66 17.38 11.95 8.22
CA GLN A 66 17.52 12.95 7.16
C GLN A 66 16.25 13.79 6.91
N GLU A 67 15.18 13.58 7.70
CA GLU A 67 13.86 14.19 7.51
C GLU A 67 13.37 14.08 6.06
N ALA A 68 13.62 12.93 5.43
CA ALA A 68 13.30 12.72 4.03
C ALA A 68 11.80 12.96 3.79
N ARG A 69 11.47 13.98 2.98
CA ARG A 69 10.14 14.08 2.38
C ARG A 69 9.96 12.81 1.54
N TYR A 70 8.84 12.12 1.76
CA TYR A 70 8.48 10.89 1.06
C TYR A 70 9.36 9.67 1.37
N LEU A 71 9.44 9.31 2.67
CA LEU A 71 10.15 8.12 3.18
C LEU A 71 9.84 6.85 2.38
N ALA A 72 8.56 6.59 2.11
CA ALA A 72 8.13 5.38 1.42
C ALA A 72 8.68 5.29 -0.02
N ASP A 73 8.64 6.40 -0.76
CA ASP A 73 9.10 6.44 -2.15
C ASP A 73 10.62 6.22 -2.19
N LYS A 74 11.39 6.96 -1.38
CA LYS A 74 12.84 6.78 -1.32
C LYS A 74 13.25 5.38 -0.86
N LEU A 75 12.58 4.86 0.17
CA LEU A 75 12.85 3.51 0.65
C LEU A 75 12.56 2.49 -0.45
N CYS A 76 11.43 2.62 -1.15
CA CYS A 76 10.98 1.62 -2.11
C CYS A 76 11.63 1.72 -3.49
N SER A 77 12.21 2.86 -3.87
CA SER A 77 12.85 3.05 -5.19
C SER A 77 14.37 3.21 -5.13
N GLU A 78 14.93 3.82 -4.08
CA GLU A 78 16.37 4.10 -3.98
C GLU A 78 17.12 3.12 -3.09
N LYS A 79 16.44 2.59 -2.06
CA LYS A 79 17.04 1.72 -1.03
C LYS A 79 16.62 0.27 -1.11
N SER A 80 15.50 -0.01 -1.78
CA SER A 80 15.01 -1.35 -2.03
C SER A 80 14.47 -1.42 -3.47
N ASP A 81 14.51 -2.61 -4.07
CA ASP A 81 13.93 -2.85 -5.40
C ASP A 81 12.42 -3.21 -5.30
N LEU A 82 11.73 -2.69 -4.28
CA LEU A 82 10.34 -3.02 -3.97
C LEU A 82 9.35 -2.29 -4.87
N CYS A 83 9.69 -1.09 -5.33
CA CYS A 83 8.96 -0.36 -6.34
C CYS A 83 9.68 -0.51 -7.69
N GLY A 84 8.93 -0.91 -8.72
CA GLY A 84 9.44 -0.88 -10.09
C GLY A 84 9.86 0.54 -10.46
N THR A 85 11.01 0.70 -11.10
CA THR A 85 11.47 1.99 -11.61
C THR A 85 10.35 2.53 -12.49
N SER A 86 9.71 3.61 -12.06
CA SER A 86 8.79 4.35 -12.91
C SER A 86 9.57 4.74 -14.17
N ALA A 87 9.35 4.02 -15.26
CA ALA A 87 9.62 4.56 -16.58
C ALA A 87 8.82 5.87 -16.63
N ASN A 88 9.51 7.00 -16.69
CA ASN A 88 9.00 8.39 -16.82
C ASN A 88 9.02 9.27 -15.56
N HIS A 89 10.13 9.33 -14.84
CA HIS A 89 10.55 10.61 -14.24
C HIS A 89 11.53 11.30 -15.19
N THR A 90 10.99 11.87 -16.28
CA THR A 90 11.71 12.89 -17.06
C THR A 90 11.55 14.20 -16.32
N GLU A 91 12.54 14.56 -15.50
CA GLU A 91 12.71 15.95 -15.08
C GLU A 91 13.11 16.77 -16.30
N LEU A 92 12.29 17.74 -16.66
CA LEU A 92 12.55 18.77 -17.66
C LEU A 92 12.03 20.10 -17.11
#